data_AF-A0A537FUE4-F1
#
_entry.id   AF-A0A537FUE4-F1
#
_cell.length_a   1.000
_cell.length_b   1.000
_cell.length_c   1.000
_cell.angle_alpha   90.00
_cell.angle_beta   90.00
_cell.angle_gamma   90.00
#
_symmetry.space_group_name_H-M   'P 1'
#
loop_
_entity.id
_entity.type
_entity.pdbx_description
1 polymer ?
#
loop_
_entity_poly.entity_id
_entity_poly.type
_entity_poly.pdbx_seq_one_letter_code
_entity_poly.pdbx_strand_id
1 'polypeptide(L)'
;MATRDRSGLAALVALSENSTPISSRLGLTGEEKASILGLYAGLAIATLLGFIGSIVLGRASPLLFGLCIAAFVLGLRHGVDADHIVAIDNTTRKLMHEGKRPVTVGTWFSLGHSTIVVGLTVGLVLATRIVVQDSSFLQTSGSVIGTTVSGLFLFLIGAVNALIVVGVYRMFQNLRRGRVDESELNDLLENRGFLNRYFKGLFRIVQRPW
;
A
#
# COMPACT_ATOMS: atom_id res chain seq x y z
N MET A 1 57.37 30.48 -12.30
CA MET A 1 57.35 30.40 -10.82
C MET A 1 55.90 30.59 -10.38
N ALA A 2 55.13 29.51 -10.25
CA ALA A 2 53.73 29.56 -9.83
C ALA A 2 53.53 28.46 -8.77
N THR A 3 53.50 28.87 -7.51
CA THR A 3 53.31 28.01 -6.34
C THR A 3 51.85 27.55 -6.32
N ARG A 4 51.61 26.34 -6.82
CA ARG A 4 50.30 25.69 -6.83
C ARG A 4 49.91 25.37 -5.38
N ASP A 5 48.90 26.09 -4.91
CA ASP A 5 48.32 26.01 -3.59
C ASP A 5 47.95 24.56 -3.20
N ARG A 6 48.70 23.99 -2.26
CA ARG A 6 48.49 22.64 -1.71
C ARG A 6 47.42 22.60 -0.63
N SER A 7 46.91 23.75 -0.18
CA SER A 7 45.97 23.83 0.95
C SER A 7 44.54 23.44 0.54
N GLY A 8 44.10 23.83 -0.67
CA GLY A 8 42.78 23.46 -1.18
C GLY A 8 42.61 21.97 -1.47
N LEU A 9 43.68 21.28 -1.88
CA LEU A 9 43.66 19.83 -2.10
C LEU A 9 43.59 19.05 -0.78
N ALA A 10 44.30 19.51 0.27
CA ALA A 10 44.19 18.90 1.60
C ALA A 10 42.78 19.06 2.19
N ALA A 11 42.12 20.21 1.96
CA ALA A 11 40.74 20.44 2.38
C ALA A 11 39.73 19.57 1.63
N LEU A 12 39.92 19.37 0.31
CA LEU A 12 39.07 18.48 -0.49
C LEU A 12 39.26 16.99 -0.12
N VAL A 13 40.50 16.59 0.20
CA VAL A 13 40.80 15.22 0.67
C VAL A 13 40.24 15.00 2.08
N ALA A 14 40.33 15.99 2.98
CA ALA A 14 39.74 15.91 4.32
C ALA A 14 38.20 15.87 4.30
N LEU A 15 37.55 16.53 3.33
CA LEU A 15 36.10 16.42 3.10
C LEU A 15 35.72 15.07 2.48
N SER A 16 36.61 14.44 1.72
CA SER A 16 36.43 13.08 1.20
C SER A 16 36.68 12.00 2.25
N GLU A 17 37.56 12.23 3.23
CA GLU A 17 37.88 11.26 4.30
C GLU A 17 36.85 11.27 5.44
N ASN A 18 36.00 12.31 5.53
CA ASN A 18 34.86 12.33 6.45
C ASN A 18 33.59 11.67 5.88
N SER A 19 33.70 10.95 4.75
CA SER A 19 32.64 10.05 4.32
C SER A 19 32.55 8.91 5.31
N THR A 20 31.50 8.93 6.13
CA THR A 20 31.09 7.89 7.05
C THR A 20 31.39 6.49 6.49
N PRO A 21 31.93 5.57 7.30
CA PRO A 21 32.15 4.21 6.83
C PRO A 21 30.81 3.68 6.32
N ILE A 22 30.76 3.31 5.04
CA ILE A 22 29.60 2.70 4.40
C ILE A 22 29.40 1.33 5.06
N SER A 23 28.78 1.33 6.24
CA SER A 23 28.58 0.16 7.07
C SER A 23 27.29 -0.52 6.61
N SER A 24 27.46 -1.66 5.95
CA SER A 24 26.43 -2.50 5.33
C SER A 24 25.64 -1.80 4.21
N ARG A 25 25.39 -2.48 3.10
CA ARG A 25 24.72 -1.92 1.90
C ARG A 25 23.30 -1.34 2.12
N LEU A 26 22.77 -1.33 3.35
CA LEU A 26 21.47 -0.79 3.73
C LEU A 26 21.48 0.13 4.98
N GLY A 27 22.60 0.29 5.71
CA GLY A 27 22.69 1.23 6.85
C GLY A 27 21.58 1.08 7.92
N LEU A 28 21.25 -0.16 8.28
CA LEU A 28 20.19 -0.49 9.27
C LEU A 28 20.76 -0.57 10.69
N THR A 29 20.10 0.09 11.65
CA THR A 29 20.42 0.02 13.09
C THR A 29 20.08 -1.36 13.66
N GLY A 30 20.68 -1.74 14.79
CA GLY A 30 20.39 -3.01 15.46
C GLY A 30 18.92 -3.15 15.87
N GLU A 31 18.29 -2.04 16.28
CA GLU A 31 16.88 -1.97 16.64
C GLU A 31 15.94 -2.19 15.44
N GLU A 32 16.27 -1.62 14.27
CA GLU A 32 15.51 -1.85 13.04
C GLU A 32 15.57 -3.31 12.61
N LYS A 33 16.75 -3.94 12.71
CA LYS A 33 16.90 -5.38 12.40
C LYS A 33 16.08 -6.26 13.34
N ALA A 34 16.08 -5.94 14.64
CA ALA A 34 15.29 -6.66 15.62
C ALA A 34 13.78 -6.49 15.37
N SER A 35 13.33 -5.28 15.01
CA SER A 35 11.93 -5.00 14.66
C SER A 35 11.48 -5.76 13.41
N ILE A 36 12.30 -5.75 12.35
CA ILE A 36 12.05 -6.51 11.12
C ILE A 36 11.97 -8.01 11.42
N LEU A 37 12.93 -8.53 12.18
CA LEU A 37 12.95 -9.95 12.56
C LEU A 37 11.72 -10.32 13.37
N GLY A 38 11.32 -9.48 14.33
CA GLY A 38 10.11 -9.68 15.13
C GLY A 38 8.84 -9.71 14.27
N LEU A 39 8.76 -8.84 13.26
CA LEU A 39 7.64 -8.80 12.32
C LEU A 39 7.54 -10.10 11.51
N TYR A 40 8.65 -10.54 10.90
CA TYR A 40 8.67 -11.78 10.13
C TYR A 40 8.42 -13.01 11.00
N ALA A 41 8.98 -13.05 12.22
CA ALA A 41 8.72 -14.12 13.17
C ALA A 41 7.22 -14.18 13.55
N GLY A 42 6.60 -13.03 13.84
CA GLY A 42 5.17 -12.95 14.13
C GLY A 42 4.32 -13.46 12.97
N LEU A 43 4.64 -13.07 11.74
CA LEU A 43 3.94 -13.52 10.55
C LEU A 43 4.08 -15.04 10.32
N ALA A 44 5.28 -15.58 10.54
CA ALA A 44 5.54 -17.01 10.44
C ALA A 44 4.74 -17.81 11.49
N ILE A 45 4.70 -17.33 12.74
CA ILE A 45 3.92 -17.94 13.82
C ILE A 45 2.42 -17.92 13.48
N ALA A 46 1.88 -16.77 13.06
CA ALA A 46 0.48 -16.64 12.69
C ALA A 46 0.10 -17.60 11.53
N THR A 47 0.97 -17.70 10.53
CA THR A 47 0.80 -18.61 9.40
C THR A 47 0.80 -20.07 9.85
N LEU A 48 1.76 -20.44 10.71
CA LEU A 48 1.86 -21.80 11.25
C LEU A 48 0.62 -22.16 12.07
N LEU A 49 0.15 -21.26 12.94
CA LEU A 49 -1.09 -21.46 13.70
C LEU A 49 -2.30 -21.65 12.78
N GLY A 50 -2.39 -20.87 11.69
CA GLY A 50 -3.42 -21.02 10.67
C GLY A 50 -3.40 -22.41 10.00
N PHE A 51 -2.22 -22.90 9.62
CA PHE A 51 -2.07 -24.24 9.03
C PHE A 51 -2.37 -25.36 10.04
N ILE A 52 -1.91 -25.24 11.28
CA ILE A 52 -2.24 -26.19 12.35
C ILE A 52 -3.76 -26.22 12.56
N GLY A 53 -4.41 -25.06 12.66
CA GLY A 53 -5.87 -24.95 12.78
C GLY A 53 -6.58 -25.61 11.59
N SER A 54 -6.07 -25.39 10.38
CA SER A 54 -6.60 -26.03 9.16
C SER A 54 -6.53 -27.56 9.24
N ILE A 55 -5.41 -28.12 9.69
CA ILE A 55 -5.23 -29.57 9.87
C ILE A 55 -6.20 -30.10 10.93
N VAL A 56 -6.35 -29.40 12.06
CA VAL A 56 -7.28 -29.79 13.13
C VAL A 56 -8.73 -29.83 12.64
N LEU A 57 -9.17 -28.78 11.93
CA LEU A 57 -10.50 -28.72 11.30
C LEU A 57 -10.66 -29.79 10.21
N GLY A 58 -9.59 -30.07 9.48
CA GLY A 58 -9.54 -31.12 8.46
C GLY A 58 -9.76 -32.52 8.99
N ARG A 59 -9.44 -32.79 10.26
CA ARG A 59 -9.76 -34.07 10.90
C ARG A 59 -11.27 -34.28 11.08
N ALA A 60 -12.04 -33.21 11.23
CA ALA A 60 -13.49 -33.28 11.33
C ALA A 60 -14.17 -33.35 9.96
N SER A 61 -13.65 -32.62 8.96
CA SER A 61 -14.17 -32.65 7.59
C SER A 61 -13.09 -32.31 6.57
N PRO A 62 -12.84 -33.17 5.57
CA PRO A 62 -11.93 -32.86 4.45
C PRO A 62 -12.36 -31.61 3.66
N LEU A 63 -13.66 -31.33 3.63
CA LEU A 63 -14.21 -30.14 2.97
C LEU A 63 -13.72 -28.86 3.65
N LEU A 64 -13.72 -28.81 4.99
CA LEU A 64 -13.27 -27.65 5.75
C LEU A 64 -11.77 -27.39 5.53
N PHE A 65 -10.96 -28.45 5.46
CA PHE A 65 -9.55 -28.32 5.10
C PHE A 65 -9.38 -27.71 3.71
N GLY A 66 -10.13 -28.21 2.72
CA GLY A 66 -10.14 -27.66 1.37
C GLY A 66 -10.49 -26.17 1.34
N LEU A 67 -11.49 -25.75 2.12
CA LEU A 67 -11.88 -24.35 2.27
C LEU A 67 -10.79 -23.49 2.93
N CYS A 68 -10.09 -24.01 3.94
CA CYS A 68 -8.96 -23.31 4.56
C CYS A 68 -7.80 -23.09 3.57
N ILE A 69 -7.45 -24.11 2.78
CA ILE A 69 -6.41 -23.99 1.76
C ILE A 69 -6.85 -23.02 0.65
N ALA A 70 -8.10 -23.12 0.19
CA ALA A 70 -8.66 -22.19 -0.80
C ALA A 70 -8.64 -20.75 -0.27
N ALA A 71 -9.04 -20.51 0.97
CA ALA A 71 -8.99 -19.20 1.60
C ALA A 71 -7.56 -18.65 1.67
N PHE A 72 -6.57 -19.49 2.01
CA PHE A 72 -5.16 -19.09 2.03
C PHE A 72 -4.67 -18.68 0.62
N VAL A 73 -4.92 -19.49 -0.40
CA VAL A 73 -4.49 -19.21 -1.78
C VAL A 73 -5.20 -17.99 -2.36
N LEU A 74 -6.52 -17.87 -2.17
CA LEU A 74 -7.28 -16.71 -2.61
C LEU A 74 -6.86 -15.43 -1.87
N GLY A 75 -6.53 -15.54 -0.57
CA GLY A 75 -5.97 -14.44 0.20
C GLY A 75 -4.61 -13.99 -0.32
N LEU A 76 -3.70 -14.93 -0.63
CA LEU A 76 -2.41 -14.62 -1.26
C LEU A 76 -2.58 -13.92 -2.61
N ARG A 77 -3.53 -14.37 -3.44
CA ARG A 77 -3.86 -13.72 -4.71
C ARG A 77 -4.36 -12.29 -4.48
N HIS A 78 -5.30 -12.11 -3.57
CA HIS A 78 -5.90 -10.81 -3.26
C HIS A 78 -4.87 -9.80 -2.72
N GLY A 79 -3.89 -10.25 -1.95
CA GLY A 79 -2.79 -9.40 -1.49
C GLY A 79 -1.92 -8.81 -2.61
N VAL A 80 -1.93 -9.41 -3.81
CA VAL A 80 -1.14 -9.00 -4.98
C VAL A 80 -1.97 -8.13 -5.95
N ASP A 81 -3.22 -7.80 -5.60
CA ASP A 81 -4.05 -6.89 -6.39
C ASP A 81 -3.40 -5.49 -6.51
N ALA A 82 -3.62 -4.85 -7.65
CA ALA A 82 -2.91 -3.63 -8.02
C ALA A 82 -3.21 -2.43 -7.10
N ASP A 83 -4.40 -2.40 -6.49
CA ASP A 83 -4.82 -1.38 -5.54
C ASP A 83 -4.03 -1.44 -4.24
N HIS A 84 -3.77 -2.64 -3.71
CA HIS A 84 -2.89 -2.83 -2.55
C HIS A 84 -1.46 -2.37 -2.84
N ILE A 85 -0.92 -2.75 -4.00
CA ILE A 85 0.44 -2.36 -4.40
C ILE A 85 0.54 -0.83 -4.55
N VAL A 86 -0.41 -0.19 -5.23
CA VAL A 86 -0.43 1.26 -5.43
C VAL A 86 -0.59 2.03 -4.12
N ALA A 87 -1.43 1.54 -3.20
CA ALA A 87 -1.64 2.18 -1.90
C ALA A 87 -0.38 2.13 -1.03
N ILE A 88 0.28 0.97 -0.97
CA ILE A 88 1.53 0.78 -0.21
C ILE A 88 2.66 1.61 -0.84
N ASP A 89 2.81 1.60 -2.16
CA ASP A 89 3.83 2.38 -2.87
C ASP A 89 3.67 3.89 -2.62
N ASN A 90 2.45 4.42 -2.77
CA ASN A 90 2.18 5.84 -2.54
C ASN A 90 2.49 6.27 -1.09
N THR A 91 2.11 5.45 -0.12
CA THR A 91 2.36 5.74 1.30
C THR A 91 3.85 5.65 1.62
N THR A 92 4.54 4.65 1.06
CA THR A 92 5.98 4.43 1.21
C THR A 92 6.76 5.62 0.63
N ARG A 93 6.45 6.04 -0.60
CA ARG A 93 7.09 7.19 -1.25
C ARG A 93 6.86 8.48 -0.48
N LYS A 94 5.63 8.71 0.00
CA LYS A 94 5.31 9.88 0.83
C LYS A 94 6.19 9.93 2.09
N LEU A 95 6.29 8.83 2.81
CA LEU A 95 7.09 8.76 4.05
C LEU A 95 8.59 8.91 3.76
N MET A 96 9.07 8.35 2.66
CA MET A 96 10.46 8.55 2.21
C MET A 96 10.74 10.02 1.85
N HIS A 97 9.79 10.71 1.20
CA HIS A 97 9.90 12.14 0.92
C HIS A 97 9.93 13.00 2.20
N GLU A 98 9.31 12.53 3.28
CA GLU A 98 9.40 13.14 4.61
C GLU A 98 10.66 12.71 5.41
N GLY A 99 11.60 11.99 4.79
CA GLY A 99 12.84 11.52 5.41
C GLY A 99 12.67 10.33 6.37
N LYS A 100 11.50 9.68 6.39
CA LYS A 100 11.20 8.53 7.26
C LYS A 100 11.55 7.21 6.57
N ARG A 101 11.77 6.17 7.38
CA ARG A 101 12.00 4.79 6.92
C ARG A 101 10.71 3.96 7.03
N PRO A 102 10.01 3.64 5.92
CA PRO A 102 8.68 3.03 5.93
C PRO A 102 8.71 1.49 6.07
N VAL A 103 9.39 0.95 7.08
CA VAL A 103 9.63 -0.50 7.20
C VAL A 103 8.35 -1.29 7.57
N THR A 104 7.42 -0.68 8.31
CA THR A 104 6.22 -1.33 8.87
C THR A 104 4.93 -1.05 8.07
N VAL A 105 4.98 -0.17 7.07
CA VAL A 105 3.81 0.35 6.36
C VAL A 105 2.96 -0.75 5.72
N GLY A 106 3.60 -1.71 5.05
CA GLY A 106 2.88 -2.82 4.40
C GLY A 106 2.13 -3.70 5.40
N THR A 107 2.73 -3.95 6.56
CA THR A 107 2.14 -4.79 7.62
C THR A 107 0.91 -4.13 8.22
N TRP A 108 0.98 -2.84 8.56
CA TRP A 108 -0.17 -2.13 9.11
C TRP A 108 -1.26 -1.85 8.10
N PHE A 109 -0.90 -1.63 6.83
CA PHE A 109 -1.88 -1.59 5.75
C PHE A 109 -2.67 -2.90 5.65
N SER A 110 -1.96 -4.04 5.59
CA SER A 110 -2.57 -5.37 5.52
C SER A 110 -3.42 -5.68 6.76
N LEU A 111 -2.93 -5.35 7.96
CA LEU A 111 -3.62 -5.60 9.23
C LEU A 111 -4.89 -4.75 9.36
N GLY A 112 -4.83 -3.46 8.98
CA GLY A 112 -6.00 -2.58 8.96
C GLY A 112 -7.06 -3.04 7.95
N HIS A 113 -6.64 -3.35 6.71
CA HIS A 113 -7.55 -3.85 5.69
C HIS A 113 -8.21 -5.17 6.12
N SER A 114 -7.42 -6.12 6.61
CA SER A 114 -7.91 -7.42 7.10
C SER A 114 -8.92 -7.26 8.25
N THR A 115 -8.68 -6.32 9.17
CA THR A 115 -9.60 -6.06 10.30
C THR A 115 -10.97 -5.61 9.81
N ILE A 116 -11.02 -4.69 8.84
CA ILE A 116 -12.28 -4.22 8.25
C ILE A 116 -12.99 -5.36 7.53
N VAL A 117 -12.28 -6.15 6.71
CA VAL A 117 -12.87 -7.28 5.97
C VAL A 117 -13.42 -8.34 6.92
N VAL A 118 -12.67 -8.73 7.97
CA VAL A 118 -13.13 -9.68 8.98
C VAL A 118 -14.35 -9.13 9.72
N GLY A 119 -14.31 -7.86 10.15
CA GLY A 119 -15.43 -7.21 10.83
C GLY A 119 -16.71 -7.17 9.98
N LEU A 120 -16.59 -6.79 8.71
CA LEU A 120 -17.70 -6.81 7.75
C LEU A 120 -18.21 -8.22 7.48
N THR A 121 -17.33 -9.21 7.41
CA THR A 121 -17.71 -10.62 7.21
C THR A 121 -18.50 -11.14 8.40
N VAL A 122 -18.04 -10.90 9.64
CA VAL A 122 -18.78 -11.26 10.86
C VAL A 122 -20.11 -10.55 10.91
N GLY A 123 -20.13 -9.24 10.64
CA GLY A 123 -21.36 -8.44 10.59
C GLY A 123 -22.36 -8.99 9.57
N LEU A 124 -21.89 -9.36 8.38
CA LEU A 124 -22.71 -9.96 7.34
C LEU A 124 -23.28 -11.32 7.75
N VAL A 125 -22.48 -12.19 8.37
CA VAL A 125 -22.94 -13.49 8.86
C VAL A 125 -24.03 -13.32 9.93
N LEU A 126 -23.86 -12.39 10.86
CA LEU A 126 -24.86 -12.09 11.88
C LEU A 126 -26.13 -11.50 11.27
N ALA A 127 -26.00 -10.51 10.39
CA ALA A 127 -27.12 -9.90 9.69
C ALA A 127 -27.92 -10.93 8.87
N THR A 128 -27.22 -11.82 8.16
CA THR A 128 -27.86 -12.87 7.35
C THR A 128 -28.63 -13.85 8.24
N ARG A 129 -28.09 -14.23 9.41
CA ARG A 129 -28.81 -15.10 10.35
C ARG A 129 -30.11 -14.47 10.88
N ILE A 130 -30.13 -13.16 11.06
CA ILE A 130 -31.30 -12.43 11.57
C ILE A 130 -32.32 -12.19 10.45
N VAL A 131 -31.87 -11.79 9.26
CA VAL A 131 -32.75 -11.36 8.14
C VAL A 131 -33.36 -12.54 7.37
N VAL A 132 -32.65 -13.68 7.27
CA VAL A 132 -33.12 -14.84 6.50
C VAL A 132 -34.32 -15.55 7.14
N GLN A 133 -34.62 -15.28 8.42
CA GLN A 133 -35.82 -15.84 9.05
C GLN A 133 -37.13 -15.19 8.57
N ASP A 134 -37.11 -13.95 8.07
CA ASP A 134 -38.36 -13.19 7.87
C ASP A 134 -38.66 -12.75 6.42
N SER A 135 -37.73 -12.78 5.46
CA SER A 135 -38.04 -12.26 4.09
C SER A 135 -37.13 -12.77 2.97
N SER A 136 -37.65 -13.68 2.13
CA SER A 136 -37.00 -14.15 0.88
C SER A 136 -36.79 -13.03 -0.16
N PHE A 137 -37.59 -11.97 -0.09
CA PHE A 137 -37.50 -10.80 -0.98
C PHE A 137 -36.21 -9.98 -0.79
N LEU A 138 -35.69 -9.91 0.43
CA LEU A 138 -34.48 -9.13 0.76
C LEU A 138 -33.21 -9.83 0.26
N GLN A 139 -33.18 -11.16 0.22
CA GLN A 139 -32.01 -11.92 -0.20
C GLN A 139 -31.75 -11.77 -1.71
N THR A 140 -32.81 -11.80 -2.51
CA THR A 140 -32.70 -11.66 -3.97
C THR A 140 -32.41 -10.21 -4.36
N SER A 141 -33.15 -9.25 -3.80
CA SER A 141 -32.98 -7.83 -4.11
C SER A 141 -31.66 -7.26 -3.58
N GLY A 142 -31.19 -7.73 -2.42
CA GLY A 142 -29.94 -7.27 -1.81
C GLY A 142 -28.71 -7.61 -2.67
N SER A 143 -28.69 -8.80 -3.29
CA SER A 143 -27.59 -9.17 -4.20
C SER A 143 -27.55 -8.27 -5.43
N VAL A 144 -28.70 -8.00 -6.07
CA VAL A 144 -28.79 -7.16 -7.27
C VAL A 144 -28.42 -5.72 -6.96
N ILE A 145 -28.94 -5.15 -5.86
CA ILE A 145 -28.62 -3.79 -5.43
C ILE A 145 -27.13 -3.69 -5.10
N GLY A 146 -26.60 -4.64 -4.32
CA GLY A 146 -25.19 -4.68 -3.93
C GLY A 146 -24.26 -4.74 -5.14
N THR A 147 -24.51 -5.65 -6.08
CA THR A 147 -23.73 -5.77 -7.33
C THR A 147 -23.87 -4.53 -8.20
N THR A 148 -25.07 -3.93 -8.31
CA THR A 148 -25.29 -2.73 -9.13
C THR A 148 -24.56 -1.52 -8.56
N VAL A 149 -24.71 -1.26 -7.25
CA VAL A 149 -24.06 -0.13 -6.57
C VAL A 149 -22.54 -0.29 -6.61
N SER A 150 -22.04 -1.50 -6.32
CA SER A 150 -20.60 -1.80 -6.36
C SER A 150 -20.04 -1.68 -7.77
N GLY A 151 -20.75 -2.23 -8.76
CA GLY A 151 -20.37 -2.15 -10.17
C GLY A 151 -20.32 -0.70 -10.66
N LEU A 152 -21.35 0.10 -10.35
CA LEU A 152 -21.39 1.51 -10.70
C LEU A 152 -20.24 2.30 -10.07
N PHE A 153 -19.96 2.06 -8.79
CA PHE A 153 -18.84 2.69 -8.09
C PHE A 153 -17.49 2.34 -8.71
N LEU A 154 -17.26 1.05 -9.03
CA LEU A 154 -16.04 0.59 -9.70
C LEU A 154 -15.87 1.18 -11.10
N PHE A 155 -16.95 1.26 -11.89
CA PHE A 155 -16.93 1.91 -13.20
C PHE A 155 -16.60 3.40 -13.09
N LEU A 156 -17.17 4.10 -12.09
CA LEU A 156 -16.91 5.51 -11.87
C LEU A 156 -15.45 5.76 -11.50
N ILE A 157 -14.91 5.04 -10.51
CA ILE A 157 -13.50 5.17 -10.12
C ILE A 157 -12.58 4.75 -11.27
N GLY A 158 -12.92 3.69 -12.01
CA GLY A 158 -12.21 3.28 -13.21
C GLY A 158 -12.16 4.38 -14.28
N ALA A 159 -13.27 5.05 -14.54
CA ALA A 159 -13.34 6.16 -15.48
C ALA A 159 -12.48 7.36 -15.04
N VAL A 160 -12.54 7.73 -13.75
CA VAL A 160 -11.68 8.77 -13.18
C VAL A 160 -10.21 8.42 -13.34
N ASN A 161 -9.82 7.18 -13.03
CA ASN A 161 -8.44 6.72 -13.20
C ASN A 161 -8.00 6.75 -14.67
N ALA A 162 -8.87 6.36 -15.61
CA ALA A 162 -8.56 6.42 -17.04
C ALA A 162 -8.29 7.87 -17.50
N LEU A 163 -9.09 8.85 -17.04
CA LEU A 163 -8.86 10.26 -17.35
C LEU A 163 -7.51 10.75 -16.81
N ILE A 164 -7.15 10.37 -15.58
CA ILE A 164 -5.85 10.71 -14.98
C ILE A 164 -4.71 10.12 -15.81
N VAL A 165 -4.79 8.83 -16.18
CA VAL A 165 -3.75 8.16 -16.99
C VAL A 165 -3.57 8.83 -18.35
N VAL A 166 -4.66 9.20 -19.03
CA VAL A 166 -4.59 9.93 -20.30
C VAL A 166 -3.92 11.29 -20.12
N GLY A 167 -4.23 12.02 -19.05
CA GLY A 167 -3.59 13.30 -18.72
C GLY A 167 -2.08 13.15 -18.50
N VAL A 168 -1.67 12.16 -17.69
CA VAL A 168 -0.25 11.87 -17.40
C VAL A 168 0.48 11.39 -18.67
N TYR A 169 -0.15 10.56 -19.50
CA TYR A 169 0.46 10.07 -20.74
C TYR A 169 0.69 11.19 -21.75
N ARG A 170 -0.28 12.11 -21.91
CA ARG A 170 -0.10 13.30 -22.77
C ARG A 170 1.07 14.17 -22.30
N MET A 171 1.16 14.42 -20.99
CA MET A 171 2.29 15.16 -20.39
C MET A 171 3.62 14.45 -20.67
N PHE A 172 3.70 13.14 -20.47
CA PHE A 172 4.89 12.35 -20.78
C PHE A 172 5.29 12.44 -22.25
N GLN A 173 4.31 12.41 -23.17
CA GLN A 173 4.55 12.53 -24.60
C GLN A 173 5.06 13.93 -24.99
N ASN A 174 4.56 14.98 -24.33
CA ASN A 174 5.00 16.37 -24.54
C ASN A 174 6.43 16.60 -24.03
N LEU A 175 6.77 16.06 -22.86
CA LEU A 175 8.14 16.05 -22.32
C LEU A 175 9.12 15.34 -23.27
N ARG A 176 8.73 14.19 -23.82
CA ARG A 176 9.55 13.44 -24.79
C ARG A 176 9.78 14.18 -26.11
N ARG A 177 8.89 15.10 -26.47
CA ARG A 177 8.98 15.92 -27.69
C ARG A 177 9.74 17.23 -27.47
N GLY A 178 10.28 17.48 -26.27
CA GLY A 178 11.07 18.66 -25.95
C GLY A 178 10.28 19.97 -25.95
N ARG A 179 8.94 19.91 -25.81
CA ARG A 179 8.05 21.08 -25.83
C ARG A 179 7.37 21.30 -24.50
N VAL A 180 8.15 21.51 -23.43
CA VAL A 180 7.57 21.88 -22.14
C VAL A 180 8.26 23.13 -21.66
N ASP A 181 7.51 24.23 -21.69
CA ASP A 181 7.86 25.48 -21.05
C ASP A 181 7.74 25.28 -19.53
N GLU A 182 8.74 25.71 -18.75
CA GLU A 182 8.76 25.50 -17.29
C GLU A 182 7.54 26.14 -16.61
N SER A 183 6.97 27.19 -17.21
CA SER A 183 5.77 27.91 -16.77
C SER A 183 4.50 27.05 -16.84
N GLU A 184 4.29 26.32 -17.94
CA GLU A 184 3.12 25.45 -18.16
C GLU A 184 3.19 24.17 -17.30
N LEU A 185 4.42 23.70 -17.04
CA LEU A 185 4.67 22.58 -16.12
C LEU A 185 4.37 22.96 -14.67
N ASN A 186 4.78 24.17 -14.25
CA ASN A 186 4.50 24.66 -12.90
C ASN A 186 3.01 24.93 -12.70
N ASP A 187 2.33 25.51 -13.69
CA ASP A 187 0.87 25.73 -13.66
C ASP A 187 0.09 24.42 -13.61
N LEU A 188 0.54 23.34 -14.25
CA LEU A 188 -0.10 22.02 -14.17
C LEU A 188 0.24 21.26 -12.88
N LEU A 189 1.43 21.48 -12.30
CA LEU A 189 1.83 20.93 -11.00
C LEU A 189 1.15 21.66 -9.83
N GLU A 190 0.99 22.98 -9.90
CA GLU A 190 0.17 23.78 -8.99
C GLU A 190 -1.32 23.50 -9.22
N ASN A 191 -1.76 23.33 -10.47
CA ASN A 191 -3.08 22.79 -10.83
C ASN A 191 -3.14 21.24 -10.81
N ARG A 192 -2.53 20.62 -9.82
CA ARG A 192 -3.12 19.42 -9.18
C ARG A 192 -4.46 19.76 -8.48
N GLY A 193 -5.23 20.69 -9.05
CA GLY A 193 -6.10 21.65 -8.39
C GLY A 193 -7.46 21.09 -7.98
N PHE A 194 -7.85 19.93 -8.49
CA PHE A 194 -9.10 19.28 -8.06
C PHE A 194 -8.84 18.21 -6.98
N LEU A 195 -7.91 17.28 -7.23
CA LEU A 195 -7.56 16.22 -6.28
C LEU A 195 -6.82 16.76 -5.04
N ASN A 196 -5.86 17.68 -5.19
CA ASN A 196 -5.13 18.23 -4.04
C ASN A 196 -6.02 19.10 -3.16
N ARG A 197 -7.08 19.73 -3.72
CA ARG A 197 -8.03 20.55 -2.95
C ARG A 197 -8.96 19.70 -2.09
N TYR A 198 -9.44 18.56 -2.62
CA TYR A 198 -10.32 17.65 -1.88
C TYR A 198 -9.54 16.69 -0.95
N PHE A 199 -8.36 16.22 -1.35
CA PHE A 199 -7.61 15.20 -0.60
C PHE A 199 -6.52 15.77 0.33
N LYS A 200 -6.27 17.10 0.34
CA LYS A 200 -5.28 17.72 1.26
C LYS A 200 -5.48 17.33 2.72
N GLY A 201 -6.73 17.25 3.15
CA GLY A 201 -7.10 16.88 4.53
C GLY A 201 -6.80 15.40 4.85
N LEU A 202 -7.07 14.51 3.90
CA LEU A 202 -6.78 13.07 4.03
C LEU A 202 -5.28 12.78 4.07
N PHE A 203 -4.48 13.49 3.27
CA PHE A 203 -3.02 13.36 3.31
C PHE A 203 -2.40 13.87 4.63
N ARG A 204 -3.08 14.75 5.37
CA ARG A 204 -2.61 15.22 6.68
C ARG A 204 -2.78 14.17 7.79
N ILE A 205 -3.56 13.10 7.58
CA ILE A 205 -3.81 12.07 8.60
C ILE A 205 -2.68 11.03 8.66
N VAL A 206 -2.01 10.73 7.54
CA VAL A 206 -0.91 9.75 7.50
C VAL A 206 0.41 10.43 7.86
N GLN A 207 0.65 10.66 9.15
CA GLN A 207 1.86 11.36 9.63
C GLN A 207 2.90 10.43 10.27
N ARG A 208 2.59 9.17 10.58
CA ARG A 208 3.61 8.25 11.08
C ARG A 208 3.49 6.86 10.45
N PRO A 209 4.62 6.16 10.31
CA PRO A 209 4.66 4.76 9.93
C PRO A 209 4.41 3.88 11.17
N TRP A 210 3.32 4.14 11.91
CA TRP A 210 2.99 3.29 13.05
C TRP A 210 2.71 1.90 12.55
#